data_AF-A0AAN9SQR8-F1
#
_entry.id   AF-A0AAN9SQR8-F1
#
_cell.length_a   1.000
_cell.length_b   1.000
_cell.length_c   1.000
_cell.angle_alpha   90.00
_cell.angle_beta   90.00
_cell.angle_gamma   90.00
#
_symmetry.space_group_name_H-M   'P 1'
#
loop_
_entity.id
_entity.type
_entity.pdbx_description
1 polymer ?
#
loop_
_entity_poly.entity_id
_entity_poly.type
_entity_poly.pdbx_seq_one_letter_code
_entity_poly.pdbx_strand_id
1 'polypeptide(L)'
;MANITLMIIFFLALISSSSFASNVNDFCVADLKGPYSPSGYQCLPPNTLKVDNFVFNLQIPNISNHVLKAGINTVTVNNFPALNGLDLSVVRVAIDKDGFFPIHIHKDATELIIALEGEITAGFITGTNAYVKTLKPGDLMVIPQGLFHFVANTGNGKSSGYGVFSSSNPSVQAFNDIFANNVPSNVIAQTTFLDVAHVKKLKALFGGSS
;
A
#
# COMPACT_ATOMS: atom_id res chain seq x y z
N MET A 1 -47.96 20.02 -6.90
CA MET A 1 -46.78 20.90 -6.80
C MET A 1 -45.89 20.55 -5.60
N ALA A 2 -46.42 20.41 -4.38
CA ALA A 2 -45.62 20.08 -3.18
C ALA A 2 -44.71 18.83 -3.28
N ASN A 3 -45.20 17.73 -3.89
CA ASN A 3 -44.41 16.49 -4.04
C ASN A 3 -43.22 16.64 -5.01
N ILE A 4 -43.34 17.51 -6.02
CA ILE A 4 -42.25 17.76 -6.99
C ILE A 4 -41.17 18.61 -6.30
N THR A 5 -41.57 19.60 -5.51
CA THR A 5 -40.65 20.42 -4.71
C THR A 5 -39.88 19.59 -3.69
N LEU A 6 -40.53 18.63 -3.01
CA LEU A 6 -39.89 17.74 -2.04
C LEU A 6 -38.89 16.78 -2.71
N MET A 7 -39.22 16.28 -3.90
CA MET A 7 -38.32 15.41 -4.67
C MET A 7 -37.09 16.16 -5.19
N ILE A 8 -37.24 17.43 -5.61
CA ILE A 8 -36.12 18.29 -6.01
C ILE A 8 -35.19 18.60 -4.82
N ILE A 9 -35.74 18.87 -3.64
CA ILE A 9 -34.94 19.11 -2.42
C ILE A 9 -34.14 17.85 -2.03
N PHE A 10 -34.74 16.66 -2.14
CA PHE A 10 -34.05 15.40 -1.87
C PHE A 10 -32.92 15.12 -2.87
N PHE A 11 -33.14 15.40 -4.17
CA PHE A 11 -32.09 15.30 -5.18
C PHE A 11 -30.97 16.33 -5.00
N LEU A 12 -31.25 17.58 -4.60
CA LEU A 12 -30.21 18.57 -4.26
C LEU A 12 -29.39 18.17 -3.02
N ALA A 13 -30.01 17.52 -2.03
CA ALA A 13 -29.30 16.97 -0.86
C ALA A 13 -28.37 15.79 -1.21
N LEU A 14 -28.75 14.99 -2.21
CA LEU A 14 -27.91 13.91 -2.77
C LEU A 14 -26.76 14.44 -3.64
N ILE A 15 -26.95 15.55 -4.36
CA ILE A 15 -25.87 16.18 -5.16
C ILE A 15 -24.85 16.89 -4.26
N SER A 16 -25.27 17.43 -3.10
CA SER A 16 -24.37 18.09 -2.16
C SER A 16 -23.48 17.11 -1.37
N SER A 17 -23.80 15.81 -1.37
CA SER A 17 -23.00 14.76 -0.75
C SER A 17 -21.93 14.15 -1.66
N SER A 18 -21.85 14.55 -2.94
CA SER A 18 -20.73 14.24 -3.84
C SER A 18 -19.77 15.42 -4.03
N SER A 19 -19.59 16.22 -2.98
CA SER A 19 -18.40 17.05 -2.86
C SER A 19 -17.29 16.11 -2.41
N PHE A 20 -16.56 15.50 -3.35
CA PHE A 20 -15.15 15.23 -3.02
C PHE A 20 -14.63 16.55 -2.49
N ALA A 21 -14.17 16.59 -1.25
CA ALA A 21 -13.48 17.74 -0.71
C ALA A 21 -12.19 17.89 -1.54
N SER A 22 -12.31 18.42 -2.75
CA SER A 22 -11.21 19.01 -3.48
C SER A 22 -10.77 20.15 -2.56
N ASN A 23 -9.72 19.90 -1.79
CA ASN A 23 -9.11 20.90 -0.95
C ASN A 23 -8.95 22.17 -1.80
N VAL A 24 -9.59 23.26 -1.39
CA VAL A 24 -9.57 24.57 -2.07
C VAL A 24 -8.16 25.21 -2.03
N ASN A 25 -7.15 24.45 -1.61
CA ASN A 25 -5.77 24.84 -1.43
C ASN A 25 -4.87 24.00 -2.33
N ASP A 26 -3.90 24.62 -2.97
CA ASP A 26 -2.91 23.94 -3.83
C ASP A 26 -2.14 22.82 -3.09
N PHE A 27 -1.97 22.96 -1.78
CA PHE A 27 -1.29 21.99 -0.91
C PHE A 27 -1.80 22.06 0.54
N CYS A 28 -1.51 21.01 1.32
CA CYS A 28 -1.79 20.94 2.76
C CYS A 28 -0.69 20.15 3.46
N VAL A 29 0.44 20.77 3.82
CA VAL A 29 1.51 20.07 4.57
C VAL A 29 0.98 19.65 5.94
N ALA A 30 0.99 18.35 6.25
CA ALA A 30 0.41 17.82 7.48
C ALA A 30 1.06 18.37 8.77
N ASP A 31 0.22 18.76 9.73
CA ASP A 31 0.60 18.86 11.13
C ASP A 31 0.51 17.47 11.79
N LEU A 32 1.64 16.77 11.82
CA LEU A 32 1.74 15.43 12.41
C LEU A 32 1.55 15.41 13.94
N LYS A 33 1.46 16.57 14.62
CA LYS A 33 1.12 16.63 16.05
C LYS A 33 -0.39 16.52 16.27
N GLY A 34 -1.19 16.78 15.25
CA GLY A 34 -2.64 16.70 15.30
C GLY A 34 -3.17 15.27 15.11
N PRO A 35 -4.47 15.04 15.38
CA PRO A 35 -5.10 13.76 15.12
C PRO A 35 -5.18 13.48 13.61
N TYR A 36 -4.94 12.22 13.24
CA TYR A 36 -5.25 11.73 11.89
C TYR A 36 -6.75 11.47 11.75
N SER A 37 -7.32 11.86 10.62
CA SER A 37 -8.73 11.64 10.27
C SER A 37 -8.85 10.91 8.92
N PRO A 38 -10.04 10.40 8.54
CA PRO A 38 -10.27 9.86 7.19
C PRO A 38 -9.97 10.84 6.06
N SER A 39 -9.96 12.15 6.34
CA SER A 39 -9.59 13.21 5.39
C SER A 39 -8.11 13.61 5.45
N GLY A 40 -7.28 12.87 6.22
CA GLY A 40 -5.88 13.19 6.46
C GLY A 40 -5.65 14.02 7.73
N TYR A 41 -4.53 14.73 7.76
CA TYR A 41 -4.14 15.64 8.85
C TYR A 41 -4.58 17.07 8.57
N GLN A 42 -4.69 17.88 9.63
CA GLN A 42 -4.78 19.33 9.52
C GLN A 42 -3.53 19.92 8.86
N CYS A 43 -3.68 21.04 8.15
CA CYS A 43 -2.56 21.69 7.47
C CYS A 43 -1.78 22.60 8.42
N LEU A 44 -0.46 22.62 8.27
CA LEU A 44 0.37 23.70 8.82
C LEU A 44 0.05 25.03 8.11
N PRO A 45 0.18 26.19 8.80
CA PRO A 45 -0.03 27.49 8.17
C PRO A 45 0.97 27.75 7.03
N PRO A 46 0.51 28.18 5.83
CA PRO A 46 1.39 28.33 4.66
C PRO A 46 2.59 29.25 4.87
N ASN A 47 2.46 30.29 5.69
CA ASN A 47 3.52 31.24 6.01
C ASN A 47 4.66 30.63 6.87
N THR A 48 4.49 29.43 7.39
CA THR A 48 5.52 28.70 8.14
C THR A 48 6.36 27.77 7.27
N LEU A 49 5.94 27.56 6.02
CA LEU A 49 6.52 26.57 5.12
C LEU A 49 7.67 27.15 4.30
N LYS A 50 8.61 26.26 3.94
CA LYS A 50 9.76 26.52 3.07
C LYS A 50 9.83 25.42 2.01
N VAL A 51 10.65 25.64 0.98
CA VAL A 51 10.88 24.65 -0.09
C VAL A 51 11.32 23.28 0.47
N ASP A 52 12.09 23.27 1.56
CA ASP A 52 12.55 22.04 2.21
C ASP A 52 11.41 21.16 2.74
N ASN A 53 10.22 21.73 3.01
CA ASN A 53 9.04 20.94 3.37
C ASN A 53 8.49 20.11 2.22
N PHE A 54 8.88 20.40 0.97
CA PHE A 54 8.41 19.78 -0.26
C PHE A 54 9.47 18.94 -0.97
N VAL A 55 10.62 18.71 -0.32
CA VAL A 55 11.71 17.90 -0.87
C VAL A 55 12.05 16.77 0.09
N PHE A 56 12.09 15.55 -0.41
CA PHE A 56 12.49 14.37 0.35
C PHE A 56 13.64 13.64 -0.36
N ASN A 57 14.70 13.30 0.39
CA ASN A 57 15.82 12.54 -0.16
C ASN A 57 15.68 11.04 0.14
N LEU A 58 15.14 10.30 -0.84
CA LEU A 58 14.88 8.86 -0.70
C LEU A 58 16.14 8.00 -0.94
N GLN A 59 16.77 7.61 0.16
CA GLN A 59 17.98 6.76 0.16
C GLN A 59 17.70 5.34 -0.33
N ILE A 60 18.74 4.69 -0.85
CA ILE A 60 18.74 3.25 -1.11
C ILE A 60 18.56 2.51 0.23
N PRO A 61 17.62 1.55 0.32
CA PRO A 61 17.44 0.79 1.54
C PRO A 61 18.62 -0.16 1.79
N ASN A 62 18.95 -0.34 3.07
CA ASN A 62 19.87 -1.39 3.48
C ASN A 62 19.13 -2.74 3.52
N ILE A 63 19.77 -3.80 3.06
CA ILE A 63 19.25 -5.16 3.10
C ILE A 63 19.77 -5.82 4.37
N SER A 64 19.08 -5.61 5.49
CA SER A 64 19.42 -6.19 6.79
C SER A 64 18.59 -7.44 7.13
N ASN A 65 17.45 -7.66 6.45
CA ASN A 65 16.61 -8.81 6.69
C ASN A 65 17.11 -10.03 5.90
N HIS A 66 17.77 -10.96 6.59
CA HIS A 66 18.31 -12.18 5.98
C HIS A 66 17.24 -13.16 5.47
N VAL A 67 16.01 -13.10 6.00
CA VAL A 67 14.92 -14.00 5.59
C VAL A 67 14.35 -13.55 4.24
N LEU A 68 14.05 -12.27 4.11
CA LEU A 68 13.48 -11.71 2.87
C LEU A 68 14.55 -11.41 1.83
N LYS A 69 15.80 -11.19 2.25
CA LYS A 69 16.90 -10.70 1.40
C LYS A 69 16.50 -9.44 0.61
N ALA A 70 15.66 -8.60 1.21
CA ALA A 70 15.12 -7.40 0.62
C ALA A 70 15.09 -6.28 1.67
N GLY A 71 15.24 -5.04 1.19
CA GLY A 71 15.15 -3.81 1.97
C GLY A 71 14.18 -2.83 1.33
N ILE A 72 13.50 -2.05 2.16
CA ILE A 72 12.53 -1.04 1.74
C ILE A 72 12.74 0.25 2.54
N ASN A 73 12.76 1.37 1.84
CA ASN A 73 12.66 2.70 2.44
C ASN A 73 11.35 3.31 1.95
N THR A 74 10.49 3.68 2.88
CA THR A 74 9.15 4.19 2.58
C THR A 74 9.10 5.70 2.75
N VAL A 75 8.36 6.38 1.89
CA VAL A 75 8.00 7.79 1.99
C VAL A 75 6.48 7.90 1.99
N THR A 76 5.91 8.11 3.17
CA THR A 76 4.46 8.34 3.36
C THR A 76 4.24 9.71 4.00
N VAL A 77 2.99 10.12 4.15
CA VAL A 77 2.64 11.33 4.90
C VAL A 77 3.30 11.42 6.28
N ASN A 78 3.60 10.28 6.92
CA ASN A 78 4.14 10.24 8.28
C ASN A 78 5.62 10.66 8.36
N ASN A 79 6.37 10.62 7.26
CA ASN A 79 7.76 11.10 7.21
C ASN A 79 8.00 12.16 6.13
N PHE A 80 7.04 12.36 5.22
CA PHE A 80 7.00 13.45 4.27
C PHE A 80 5.62 14.12 4.29
N PRO A 81 5.39 15.05 5.25
CA PRO A 81 4.08 15.65 5.51
C PRO A 81 3.44 16.38 4.32
N ALA A 82 4.23 16.79 3.33
CA ALA A 82 3.73 17.42 2.11
C ALA A 82 2.85 16.51 1.24
N LEU A 83 2.88 15.18 1.47
CA LEU A 83 2.02 14.23 0.75
C LEU A 83 0.55 14.24 1.23
N ASN A 84 0.24 14.96 2.31
CA ASN A 84 -1.09 14.97 2.89
C ASN A 84 -2.14 15.57 1.93
N GLY A 85 -3.21 14.81 1.70
CA GLY A 85 -4.28 15.19 0.76
C GLY A 85 -3.92 15.07 -0.73
N LEU A 86 -2.74 14.54 -1.07
CA LEU A 86 -2.30 14.35 -2.47
C LEU A 86 -2.42 12.92 -2.97
N ASP A 87 -2.81 11.98 -2.10
CA ASP A 87 -2.97 10.55 -2.41
C ASP A 87 -1.76 9.94 -3.14
N LEU A 88 -0.56 10.31 -2.71
CA LEU A 88 0.70 9.82 -3.26
C LEU A 88 1.66 9.42 -2.16
N SER A 89 2.31 8.27 -2.34
CA SER A 89 3.47 7.85 -1.56
C SER A 89 4.40 7.03 -2.44
N VAL A 90 5.63 6.83 -1.98
CA VAL A 90 6.64 6.08 -2.74
C VAL A 90 7.47 5.22 -1.81
N VAL A 91 7.85 4.03 -2.28
CA VAL A 91 8.87 3.20 -1.67
C VAL A 91 10.03 3.04 -2.63
N ARG A 92 11.25 2.99 -2.10
CA ARG A 92 12.42 2.49 -2.82
C ARG A 92 12.76 1.11 -2.29
N VAL A 93 12.94 0.16 -3.20
CA VAL A 93 13.27 -1.23 -2.85
C VAL A 93 14.64 -1.61 -3.37
N ALA A 94 15.33 -2.46 -2.61
CA ALA A 94 16.50 -3.20 -3.05
C ALA A 94 16.31 -4.66 -2.68
N ILE A 95 16.56 -5.57 -3.62
CA ILE A 95 16.27 -6.99 -3.49
C ILE A 95 17.52 -7.75 -3.91
N ASP A 96 18.16 -8.44 -2.97
CA ASP A 96 19.28 -9.33 -3.27
C ASP A 96 18.78 -10.52 -4.11
N LYS A 97 19.73 -11.27 -4.68
CA LYS A 97 19.40 -12.49 -5.41
C LYS A 97 18.54 -13.42 -4.56
N ASP A 98 17.44 -13.91 -5.14
CA ASP A 98 16.42 -14.76 -4.51
C ASP A 98 15.64 -14.08 -3.37
N GLY A 99 15.76 -12.76 -3.23
CA GLY A 99 14.97 -11.98 -2.28
C GLY A 99 13.57 -11.68 -2.78
N PHE A 100 12.68 -11.32 -1.86
CA PHE A 100 11.27 -11.10 -2.18
C PHE A 100 10.53 -10.27 -1.14
N PHE A 101 9.41 -9.68 -1.57
CA PHE A 101 8.31 -9.23 -0.73
C PHE A 101 7.16 -10.25 -0.86
N PRO A 102 6.66 -10.79 0.28
CA PRO A 102 5.67 -11.86 0.26
C PRO A 102 4.34 -11.41 -0.34
N ILE A 103 3.44 -12.35 -0.61
CA ILE A 103 2.11 -12.04 -1.13
C ILE A 103 1.36 -11.11 -0.15
N HIS A 104 0.89 -9.97 -0.64
CA HIS A 104 0.16 -8.97 0.15
C HIS A 104 -0.83 -8.17 -0.69
N ILE A 105 -1.62 -7.32 -0.04
CA ILE A 105 -2.55 -6.37 -0.66
C ILE A 105 -2.38 -4.97 -0.07
N HIS A 106 -2.79 -3.97 -0.87
CA HIS A 106 -3.10 -2.61 -0.43
C HIS A 106 -4.59 -2.36 -0.65
N LYS A 107 -5.38 -2.19 0.42
CA LYS A 107 -6.85 -2.06 0.29
C LYS A 107 -7.29 -0.73 -0.29
N ASP A 108 -6.45 0.27 -0.12
CA ASP A 108 -6.73 1.70 -0.32
C ASP A 108 -5.79 2.32 -1.36
N ALA A 109 -4.96 1.54 -2.05
CA ALA A 109 -4.02 2.06 -3.04
C ALA A 109 -3.79 1.12 -4.22
N THR A 110 -3.73 1.69 -5.42
CA THR A 110 -3.05 1.09 -6.58
C THR A 110 -1.55 1.29 -6.42
N GLU A 111 -0.74 0.32 -6.84
CA GLU A 111 0.72 0.44 -6.89
C GLU A 111 1.21 0.46 -8.35
N LEU A 112 2.19 1.32 -8.64
CA LEU A 112 2.96 1.33 -9.87
C LEU A 112 4.41 0.96 -9.55
N ILE A 113 4.82 -0.22 -9.97
CA ILE A 113 6.18 -0.72 -9.84
C ILE A 113 7.00 -0.20 -11.02
N ILE A 114 8.19 0.34 -10.73
CA ILE A 114 9.15 0.83 -11.71
C ILE A 114 10.49 0.12 -11.46
N ALA A 115 10.92 -0.70 -12.42
CA ALA A 115 12.20 -1.40 -12.33
C ALA A 115 13.37 -0.48 -12.75
N LEU A 116 14.42 -0.43 -11.93
CA LEU A 116 15.59 0.45 -12.17
C LEU A 116 16.86 -0.33 -12.49
N GLU A 117 17.14 -1.38 -11.74
CA GLU A 117 18.36 -2.18 -11.89
C GLU A 117 18.03 -3.66 -11.70
N GLY A 118 18.80 -4.53 -12.36
CA GLY A 118 18.59 -5.98 -12.30
C GLY A 118 17.24 -6.40 -12.87
N GLU A 119 16.71 -7.51 -12.38
CA GLU A 119 15.43 -8.05 -12.81
C GLU A 119 14.48 -8.20 -11.61
N ILE A 120 13.24 -7.76 -11.79
CA ILE A 120 12.18 -7.86 -10.78
C ILE A 120 11.04 -8.66 -11.38
N THR A 121 10.77 -9.85 -10.86
CA THR A 121 9.55 -10.60 -11.17
C THR A 121 8.44 -10.15 -10.25
N ALA A 122 7.45 -9.47 -10.82
CA ALA A 122 6.25 -9.02 -10.13
C ALA A 122 5.01 -9.65 -10.75
N GLY A 123 3.95 -9.74 -9.95
CA GLY A 123 2.68 -10.21 -10.46
C GLY A 123 1.54 -10.04 -9.48
N PHE A 124 0.32 -9.99 -10.01
CA PHE A 124 -0.92 -9.94 -9.23
C PHE A 124 -1.89 -11.05 -9.65
N ILE A 125 -2.78 -11.40 -8.74
CA ILE A 125 -3.71 -12.52 -8.85
C ILE A 125 -5.14 -11.98 -8.84
N THR A 126 -5.94 -12.38 -9.82
CA THR A 126 -7.39 -12.17 -9.87
C THR A 126 -8.10 -13.47 -9.53
N GLY A 127 -9.44 -13.44 -9.47
CA GLY A 127 -10.22 -14.67 -9.28
C GLY A 127 -10.12 -15.67 -10.43
N THR A 128 -9.57 -15.29 -11.59
CA THR A 128 -9.52 -16.13 -12.79
C THR A 128 -8.13 -16.32 -13.38
N ASN A 129 -7.22 -15.38 -13.16
CA ASN A 129 -5.91 -15.37 -13.80
C ASN A 129 -4.85 -14.81 -12.84
N ALA A 130 -3.59 -15.19 -13.10
CA ALA A 130 -2.44 -14.49 -12.57
C ALA A 130 -1.72 -13.79 -13.72
N TYR A 131 -1.28 -12.55 -13.48
CA TYR A 131 -0.52 -11.77 -14.43
C TYR A 131 0.87 -11.56 -13.85
N VAL A 132 1.87 -12.20 -14.45
CA VAL A 132 3.24 -12.25 -13.93
C VAL A 132 4.24 -11.90 -15.02
N LYS A 133 5.22 -11.06 -14.70
CA LYS A 133 6.28 -10.68 -15.62
C LYS A 133 7.58 -10.43 -14.88
N THR A 134 8.70 -10.88 -15.46
CA THR A 134 10.03 -10.40 -15.12
C THR A 134 10.27 -9.06 -15.82
N LEU A 135 10.31 -8.00 -15.03
CA LEU A 135 10.54 -6.62 -15.40
C LEU A 135 12.04 -6.36 -15.50
N LYS A 136 12.43 -5.66 -16.56
CA LYS A 136 13.79 -5.16 -16.81
C LYS A 136 13.87 -3.67 -16.49
N PRO A 137 15.08 -3.09 -16.38
CA PRO A 137 15.22 -1.65 -16.16
C PRO A 137 14.43 -0.82 -17.18
N GLY A 138 13.58 0.08 -16.68
CA GLY A 138 12.67 0.90 -17.48
C GLY A 138 11.28 0.31 -17.71
N ASP A 139 11.04 -0.96 -17.35
CA ASP A 139 9.69 -1.53 -17.36
C ASP A 139 8.87 -1.03 -16.18
N LEU A 140 7.56 -0.84 -16.42
CA LEU A 140 6.58 -0.49 -15.40
C LEU A 140 5.49 -1.55 -15.33
N MET A 141 5.01 -1.84 -14.13
CA MET A 141 3.86 -2.71 -13.90
C MET A 141 2.88 -2.08 -12.93
N VAL A 142 1.61 -2.01 -13.32
CA VAL A 142 0.53 -1.58 -12.45
C VAL A 142 -0.02 -2.78 -11.68
N ILE A 143 -0.22 -2.60 -10.38
CA ILE A 143 -0.90 -3.52 -9.48
C ILE A 143 -2.23 -2.85 -9.07
N PRO A 144 -3.37 -3.37 -9.55
CA PRO A 144 -4.67 -2.81 -9.19
C PRO A 144 -4.93 -2.86 -7.68
N GLN A 145 -5.58 -1.82 -7.16
CA GLN A 145 -5.97 -1.72 -5.76
C GLN A 145 -6.69 -2.98 -5.25
N GLY A 146 -6.29 -3.45 -4.08
CA GLY A 146 -6.92 -4.56 -3.38
C GLY A 146 -6.58 -5.96 -3.91
N LEU A 147 -5.74 -6.09 -4.93
CA LEU A 147 -5.34 -7.40 -5.46
C LEU A 147 -4.11 -7.96 -4.78
N PHE A 148 -4.14 -9.28 -4.51
CA PHE A 148 -2.99 -10.01 -4.03
C PHE A 148 -1.88 -9.94 -5.07
N HIS A 149 -0.69 -9.53 -4.64
CA HIS A 149 0.47 -9.42 -5.51
C HIS A 149 1.75 -9.72 -4.75
N PHE A 150 2.84 -9.90 -5.49
CA PHE A 150 4.16 -10.20 -4.96
C PHE A 150 5.24 -9.54 -5.81
N VAL A 151 6.42 -9.40 -5.22
CA VAL A 151 7.62 -8.88 -5.88
C VAL A 151 8.79 -9.75 -5.48
N ALA A 152 9.52 -10.30 -6.45
CA ALA A 152 10.65 -11.19 -6.21
C ALA A 152 11.80 -10.90 -7.18
N ASN A 153 13.03 -11.09 -6.74
CA ASN A 153 14.19 -11.09 -7.62
C ASN A 153 14.52 -12.53 -8.03
N THR A 154 14.06 -12.91 -9.23
CA THR A 154 14.37 -14.22 -9.84
C THR A 154 15.57 -14.15 -10.79
N GLY A 155 16.27 -13.02 -10.84
CA GLY A 155 17.44 -12.80 -11.68
C GLY A 155 18.75 -13.32 -11.06
N ASN A 156 19.87 -12.96 -11.68
CA ASN A 156 21.20 -13.43 -11.29
C ASN A 156 21.99 -12.47 -10.38
N GLY A 157 21.51 -11.24 -10.17
CA GLY A 157 22.18 -10.21 -9.37
C GLY A 157 21.23 -9.54 -8.40
N LYS A 158 21.65 -8.42 -7.81
CA LYS A 158 20.75 -7.54 -7.06
C LYS A 158 19.81 -6.81 -8.01
N SER A 159 18.61 -6.48 -7.55
CA SER A 159 17.67 -5.62 -8.27
C SER A 159 17.18 -4.47 -7.40
N SER A 160 16.75 -3.39 -8.04
CA SER A 160 16.22 -2.22 -7.36
C SER A 160 15.10 -1.56 -8.17
N GLY A 161 14.22 -0.86 -7.47
CA GLY A 161 13.03 -0.27 -8.07
C GLY A 161 12.33 0.73 -7.15
N TYR A 162 11.26 1.31 -7.68
CA TYR A 162 10.30 2.09 -6.90
C TYR A 162 8.92 1.43 -6.96
N GLY A 163 8.15 1.56 -5.88
CA GLY A 163 6.70 1.38 -5.88
C GLY A 163 6.06 2.74 -5.59
N VAL A 164 5.15 3.19 -6.44
CA VAL A 164 4.41 4.46 -6.26
C VAL A 164 2.95 4.15 -6.02
N PHE A 165 2.34 4.74 -5.00
CA PHE A 165 1.00 4.38 -4.57
C PHE A 165 0.02 5.54 -4.73
N SER A 166 -1.24 5.21 -5.07
CA SER A 166 -2.37 6.15 -5.10
C SER A 166 -2.98 6.41 -3.71
N SER A 167 -2.16 6.39 -2.67
CA SER A 167 -2.50 6.72 -1.28
C SER A 167 -1.28 7.34 -0.63
N SER A 168 -1.48 8.34 0.22
CA SER A 168 -0.39 8.96 0.98
C SER A 168 0.13 8.09 2.12
N ASN A 169 -0.61 7.04 2.49
CA ASN A 169 -0.23 6.07 3.50
C ASN A 169 -0.90 4.71 3.23
N PRO A 170 -0.44 3.96 2.22
CA PRO A 170 -1.09 2.73 1.78
C PRO A 170 -1.13 1.70 2.91
N SER A 171 -2.28 1.09 3.11
CA SER A 171 -2.43 -0.08 3.98
C SER A 171 -1.64 -1.26 3.45
N VAL A 172 -1.17 -2.13 4.33
CA VAL A 172 -0.54 -3.41 3.94
C VAL A 172 -1.24 -4.51 4.72
N GLN A 173 -1.74 -5.53 4.02
CA GLN A 173 -2.17 -6.77 4.64
C GLN A 173 -1.46 -7.93 3.96
N ALA A 174 -0.71 -8.71 4.73
CA ALA A 174 -0.01 -9.87 4.22
C ALA A 174 -0.99 -11.04 4.08
N PHE A 175 -0.76 -11.89 3.09
CA PHE A 175 -1.51 -13.15 2.96
C PHE A 175 -1.37 -14.01 4.23
N ASN A 176 -0.19 -13.98 4.86
CA ASN A 176 0.11 -14.73 6.08
C ASN A 176 -0.73 -14.28 7.30
N ASP A 177 -1.39 -13.13 7.24
CA ASP A 177 -2.27 -12.65 8.32
C ASP A 177 -3.46 -13.60 8.56
N ILE A 178 -3.80 -14.46 7.59
CA ILE A 178 -4.77 -15.56 7.77
C ILE A 178 -4.32 -16.57 8.86
N PHE A 179 -3.03 -16.60 9.19
CA PHE A 179 -2.45 -17.42 10.25
C PHE A 179 -1.89 -16.58 11.42
N ALA A 180 -1.76 -15.26 11.28
CA ALA A 180 -1.28 -14.36 12.34
C ALA A 180 -2.44 -13.69 13.11
N ASN A 181 -3.46 -14.47 13.49
CA ASN A 181 -4.67 -13.95 14.12
C ASN A 181 -5.20 -14.85 15.25
N ASN A 182 -6.32 -14.45 15.84
CA ASN A 182 -6.96 -15.10 16.99
C ASN A 182 -8.17 -16.00 16.64
N VAL A 183 -8.48 -16.21 15.35
CA VAL A 183 -9.55 -17.11 14.92
C VAL A 183 -9.15 -18.53 15.26
N PRO A 184 -10.00 -19.38 15.88
CA PRO A 184 -9.63 -20.75 16.26
C PRO A 184 -9.09 -21.60 15.10
N SER A 185 -8.08 -22.44 15.36
CA SER A 185 -7.41 -23.22 14.30
C SER A 185 -8.34 -24.16 13.53
N ASN A 186 -9.37 -24.70 14.17
CA ASN A 186 -10.37 -25.54 13.51
C ASN A 186 -11.23 -24.74 12.52
N VAL A 187 -11.52 -23.47 12.79
CA VAL A 187 -12.28 -22.59 11.88
C VAL A 187 -11.42 -22.25 10.68
N ILE A 188 -10.16 -21.85 10.87
CA ILE A 188 -9.23 -21.60 9.75
C ILE A 188 -9.02 -22.86 8.91
N ALA A 189 -8.87 -24.03 9.54
CA ALA A 189 -8.76 -25.31 8.83
C ALA A 189 -10.01 -25.55 7.95
N GLN A 190 -11.21 -25.37 8.51
CA GLN A 190 -12.46 -25.53 7.79
C GLN A 190 -12.59 -24.56 6.60
N THR A 191 -12.18 -23.30 6.74
CA THR A 191 -12.37 -22.28 5.71
C THR A 191 -11.24 -22.20 4.68
N THR A 192 -10.09 -22.83 4.96
CA THR A 192 -8.93 -22.89 4.04
C THR A 192 -8.73 -24.25 3.39
N PHE A 193 -9.51 -25.26 3.80
CA PHE A 193 -9.37 -26.66 3.38
C PHE A 193 -8.03 -27.31 3.77
N LEU A 194 -7.30 -26.70 4.71
CA LEU A 194 -6.10 -27.26 5.32
C LEU A 194 -6.47 -28.11 6.53
N ASP A 195 -5.65 -29.11 6.87
CA ASP A 195 -5.84 -29.79 8.15
C ASP A 195 -5.39 -28.93 9.34
N VAL A 196 -5.95 -29.26 10.51
CA VAL A 196 -5.71 -28.52 11.75
C VAL A 196 -4.24 -28.54 12.16
N ALA A 197 -3.49 -29.60 11.85
CA ALA A 197 -2.08 -29.71 12.23
C ALA A 197 -1.23 -28.72 11.42
N HIS A 198 -1.48 -28.60 10.12
CA HIS A 198 -0.84 -27.59 9.26
C HIS A 198 -1.20 -26.17 9.69
N VAL A 199 -2.47 -25.89 9.99
CA VAL A 199 -2.89 -24.56 10.47
C VAL A 199 -2.19 -24.19 11.77
N LYS A 200 -2.11 -25.11 12.74
CA LYS A 200 -1.38 -24.87 14.00
C LYS A 200 0.11 -24.58 13.76
N LYS A 201 0.75 -25.30 12.83
CA LYS A 201 2.14 -25.07 12.45
C LYS A 201 2.35 -23.68 11.85
N LEU A 202 1.47 -23.25 10.95
CA LEU A 202 1.54 -21.93 10.31
C LEU A 202 1.28 -20.81 11.32
N LYS A 203 0.30 -20.98 12.22
CA LYS A 203 0.05 -20.01 13.30
C LYS A 203 1.24 -19.86 14.24
N ALA A 204 1.87 -20.96 14.64
CA ALA A 204 3.08 -20.91 15.45
C ALA A 204 4.23 -20.17 14.74
N LEU A 205 4.34 -20.29 13.42
CA LEU A 205 5.33 -19.57 12.62
C LEU A 205 5.05 -18.06 12.54
N PHE A 206 3.77 -17.67 12.41
CA PHE A 206 3.38 -16.28 12.18
C PHE A 206 2.84 -15.55 13.41
N GLY A 207 2.86 -16.18 14.59
CA GLY A 207 2.44 -15.57 15.86
C GLY A 207 0.92 -15.59 16.13
N GLY A 208 0.16 -16.42 15.42
CA GLY A 208 -1.28 -16.62 15.69
C GLY A 208 -1.54 -17.48 16.93
N SER A 209 -2.68 -17.26 17.59
CA SER A 209 -3.10 -18.10 18.72
C SER A 209 -3.77 -19.38 18.24
N SER A 210 -3.68 -20.44 19.05
CA SER A 210 -4.26 -21.76 18.74
C SER A 210 -5.78 -21.73 18.59
#